data_AF-A0AB73T1D4-F1
#
_entry.id   AF-A0AB73T1D4-F1
#
_cell.length_a   1.000
_cell.length_b   1.000
_cell.length_c   1.000
_cell.angle_alpha   90.00
_cell.angle_beta   90.00
_cell.angle_gamma   90.00
#
_symmetry.space_group_name_H-M   'P 1'
#
loop_
_entity.id
_entity.type
_entity.pdbx_description
1 polymer ?
#
loop_
_entity_poly.entity_id
_entity_poly.type
_entity_poly.pdbx_seq_one_letter_code
_entity_poly.pdbx_strand_id
1 'polypeptide(L)'
;MKKLFNNSRVKLAAALTVTILAGSVSMQADAEDVSGESWELLYEQAVKDAMTIEPEEILPVLAINEDEDQIRWNDEGKVLMVTLHRYPDSYPAGNEITMDYGDTWVTSLAEMEDWFTENYSEGQDEEDWTARFEMLLGMPADKAHTHFTAMWVDPADMIRPAYNPDVTDDEVLSNFEDPQNTDKEYKEWFDGNIIWSYFDSQYPWTRLGYTYDYADNGTEYGLSEFIVNQGASVVVEFTYTVDEMVEYLEEAN
;
A
#
# COMPACT_ATOMS: atom_id res chain seq x y z
N MET A 1 59.82 -71.25 3.28
CA MET A 1 60.94 -71.78 2.49
C MET A 1 60.74 -71.34 1.04
N LYS A 2 61.71 -70.62 0.45
CA LYS A 2 61.97 -70.44 -1.01
C LYS A 2 60.83 -69.87 -1.89
N LYS A 3 60.98 -68.64 -2.37
CA LYS A 3 61.55 -68.23 -3.68
C LYS A 3 60.51 -68.28 -4.81
N LEU A 4 60.14 -67.10 -5.34
CA LEU A 4 60.54 -66.58 -6.68
C LEU A 4 59.97 -67.40 -7.84
N PHE A 5 59.21 -66.81 -8.76
CA PHE A 5 59.80 -66.14 -9.92
C PHE A 5 58.77 -65.41 -10.78
N ASN A 6 59.35 -64.42 -11.44
CA ASN A 6 58.89 -63.38 -12.33
C ASN A 6 58.56 -63.88 -13.76
N ASN A 7 58.13 -62.92 -14.59
CA ASN A 7 58.09 -62.86 -16.06
C ASN A 7 56.83 -63.37 -16.77
N SER A 8 56.28 -62.72 -17.80
CA SER A 8 56.46 -61.40 -18.44
C SER A 8 55.53 -61.37 -19.68
N ARG A 9 55.21 -60.16 -20.20
CA ARG A 9 54.69 -59.78 -21.55
C ARG A 9 53.15 -59.75 -21.75
N VAL A 10 52.51 -58.56 -21.84
CA VAL A 10 52.33 -57.67 -23.03
C VAL A 10 51.37 -58.34 -24.06
N LYS A 11 50.19 -57.85 -24.49
CA LYS A 11 49.51 -56.54 -24.68
C LYS A 11 48.01 -56.83 -24.93
N LEU A 12 47.08 -55.94 -24.56
CA LEU A 12 46.18 -55.29 -25.53
C LEU A 12 45.39 -54.17 -24.84
N ALA A 13 45.46 -52.98 -25.45
CA ALA A 13 44.72 -51.80 -25.07
C ALA A 13 43.27 -51.89 -25.57
N ALA A 14 42.32 -51.48 -24.74
CA ALA A 14 41.00 -51.02 -25.17
C ALA A 14 40.80 -49.64 -24.54
N ALA A 15 41.08 -48.61 -25.33
CA ALA A 15 40.74 -47.24 -25.02
C ALA A 15 39.21 -47.11 -25.17
N LEU A 16 38.50 -46.85 -24.07
CA LEU A 16 37.10 -46.49 -24.11
C LEU A 16 37.03 -45.00 -24.45
N THR A 17 36.82 -44.69 -25.72
CA THR A 17 36.56 -43.32 -26.19
C THR A 17 35.12 -42.98 -25.83
N VAL A 18 34.93 -42.17 -24.79
CA VAL A 18 33.63 -41.52 -24.54
C VAL A 18 33.56 -40.33 -25.50
N THR A 19 32.81 -40.48 -26.58
CA THR A 19 32.46 -39.37 -27.47
C THR A 19 31.44 -38.51 -26.74
N ILE A 20 31.90 -37.40 -26.15
CA ILE A 20 31.00 -36.33 -25.72
C ILE A 20 30.49 -35.67 -27.01
N LEU A 21 29.28 -36.01 -27.43
CA LEU A 21 28.52 -35.20 -28.37
C LEU A 21 28.22 -33.87 -27.66
N ALA A 22 29.04 -32.87 -27.95
CA ALA A 22 28.70 -31.47 -27.69
C ALA A 22 27.52 -31.12 -28.61
N GLY A 23 26.31 -31.46 -28.18
CA GLY A 23 25.10 -30.83 -28.69
C GLY A 23 25.11 -29.40 -28.17
N SER A 24 25.47 -28.46 -29.02
CA SER A 24 25.21 -27.04 -28.79
C SER A 24 23.70 -26.86 -28.79
N VAL A 25 23.09 -26.95 -27.62
CA VAL A 25 21.80 -26.30 -27.39
C VAL A 25 22.12 -24.82 -27.43
N SER A 26 21.81 -24.17 -28.55
CA SER A 26 21.61 -22.73 -28.52
C SER A 26 20.41 -22.50 -27.62
N MET A 27 20.65 -22.23 -26.34
CA MET A 27 19.71 -21.41 -25.58
C MET A 27 19.75 -20.06 -26.28
N GLN A 28 18.83 -19.90 -27.24
CA GLN A 28 18.29 -18.59 -27.52
C GLN A 28 17.67 -18.18 -26.18
N ALA A 29 18.42 -17.45 -25.37
CA ALA A 29 17.79 -16.60 -24.38
C ALA A 29 16.94 -15.65 -25.24
N ASP A 30 15.64 -15.89 -25.26
CA ASP A 30 14.73 -14.80 -25.52
C ASP A 30 15.10 -13.76 -24.49
N ALA A 31 15.74 -12.69 -24.98
CA ALA A 31 15.91 -11.49 -24.20
C ALA A 31 14.48 -10.99 -23.98
N GLU A 32 13.90 -11.36 -22.83
CA GLU A 32 12.78 -10.61 -22.29
C GLU A 32 13.23 -9.16 -22.24
N ASP A 33 12.39 -8.33 -22.84
CA ASP A 33 12.51 -6.90 -22.89
C ASP A 33 12.72 -6.37 -21.47
N VAL A 34 13.76 -5.58 -21.27
CA VAL A 34 14.04 -4.95 -19.97
C VAL A 34 13.11 -3.74 -19.87
N SER A 35 11.98 -3.89 -19.18
CA SER A 35 11.09 -2.76 -18.89
C SER A 35 10.24 -3.00 -17.64
N GLY A 36 10.55 -2.28 -16.54
CA GLY A 36 9.73 -2.18 -15.31
C GLY A 36 9.78 -3.40 -14.38
N GLU A 37 9.95 -3.17 -13.07
CA GLU A 37 9.54 -4.17 -12.08
C GLU A 37 8.02 -4.32 -12.12
N SER A 38 7.47 -5.54 -11.98
CA SER A 38 6.02 -5.71 -11.93
C SER A 38 5.46 -5.12 -10.64
N TRP A 39 4.20 -4.66 -10.64
CA TRP A 39 3.60 -4.09 -9.44
C TRP A 39 3.61 -5.09 -8.27
N GLU A 40 3.50 -6.40 -8.53
CA GLU A 40 3.58 -7.43 -7.49
C GLU A 40 4.94 -7.44 -6.81
N LEU A 41 6.03 -7.24 -7.57
CA LEU A 41 7.38 -7.19 -7.01
C LEU A 41 7.59 -5.92 -6.19
N LEU A 42 7.15 -4.77 -6.68
CA LEU A 42 7.20 -3.50 -5.94
C LEU A 42 6.38 -3.58 -4.65
N TYR A 43 5.17 -4.13 -4.73
CA TYR A 43 4.28 -4.36 -3.59
C TYR A 43 4.92 -5.30 -2.55
N GLU A 44 5.50 -6.42 -2.98
CA GLU A 44 6.23 -7.32 -2.08
C GLU A 44 7.48 -6.71 -1.43
N GLN A 45 8.10 -5.71 -2.08
CA GLN A 45 9.22 -4.96 -1.52
C GLN A 45 8.71 -3.97 -0.47
N ALA A 46 7.69 -3.18 -0.81
CA ALA A 46 7.03 -2.23 0.09
C ALA A 46 6.56 -2.90 1.39
N VAL A 47 5.95 -4.09 1.30
CA VAL A 47 5.51 -4.84 2.49
C VAL A 47 6.66 -5.22 3.40
N LYS A 48 7.83 -5.57 2.85
CA LYS A 48 9.01 -5.95 3.64
C LYS A 48 9.67 -4.72 4.25
N ASP A 49 9.70 -3.64 3.49
CA ASP A 49 10.31 -2.37 3.85
C ASP A 49 9.56 -1.71 5.01
N ALA A 50 8.24 -1.54 4.84
CA ALA A 50 7.33 -0.96 5.84
C ALA A 50 7.33 -1.69 7.20
N MET A 51 7.89 -2.91 7.31
CA MET A 51 8.08 -3.60 8.60
C MET A 51 9.06 -2.87 9.53
N THR A 52 9.99 -2.09 8.98
CA THR A 52 10.99 -1.31 9.73
C THR A 52 10.71 0.17 9.54
N ILE A 53 10.82 0.97 10.60
CA ILE A 53 10.72 2.43 10.50
C ILE A 53 12.13 3.00 10.45
N GLU A 54 12.40 3.80 9.44
CA GLU A 54 13.63 4.54 9.20
C GLU A 54 13.45 6.03 9.56
N PRO A 55 14.49 6.72 10.07
CA PRO A 55 14.37 8.12 10.47
C PRO A 55 13.88 9.08 9.36
N GLU A 56 14.19 8.78 8.11
CA GLU A 56 13.78 9.52 6.92
C GLU A 56 12.28 9.38 6.58
N GLU A 57 11.63 8.33 7.08
CA GLU A 57 10.19 8.09 6.90
C GLU A 57 9.33 8.88 7.90
N ILE A 58 9.94 9.48 8.93
CA ILE A 58 9.22 10.32 9.89
C ILE A 58 8.92 11.68 9.23
N LEU A 59 7.85 11.68 8.42
CA LEU A 59 7.38 12.79 7.61
C LEU A 59 6.12 13.43 8.22
N PRO A 60 5.82 14.71 7.94
CA PRO A 60 4.60 15.37 8.43
C PRO A 60 3.33 14.65 7.96
N VAL A 61 2.28 14.66 8.79
CA VAL A 61 0.93 14.17 8.47
C VAL A 61 -0.10 15.24 8.81
N LEU A 62 -1.29 15.17 8.21
CA LEU A 62 -2.37 16.12 8.50
C LEU A 62 -2.95 15.93 9.89
N ALA A 63 -3.15 17.01 10.64
CA ALA A 63 -4.01 17.05 11.83
C ALA A 63 -5.43 17.51 11.46
N ILE A 64 -6.45 16.81 11.95
CA ILE A 64 -7.86 17.19 11.80
C ILE A 64 -8.15 18.38 12.71
N ASN A 65 -7.95 19.59 12.19
CA ASN A 65 -8.28 20.85 12.86
C ASN A 65 -8.77 21.89 11.83
N GLU A 66 -9.31 23.02 12.31
CA GLU A 66 -9.89 24.07 11.44
C GLU A 66 -8.86 24.95 10.72
N ASP A 67 -7.58 24.90 11.12
CA ASP A 67 -6.49 25.68 10.52
C ASP A 67 -5.75 24.90 9.41
N GLU A 68 -6.05 23.61 9.22
CA GLU A 68 -5.47 22.75 8.19
C GLU A 68 -6.26 22.87 6.88
N ASP A 69 -5.64 23.49 5.85
CA ASP A 69 -6.27 23.75 4.55
C ASP A 69 -6.68 22.45 3.85
N GLN A 70 -5.96 21.36 4.10
CA GLN A 70 -6.23 20.04 3.54
C GLN A 70 -7.27 19.26 4.35
N ILE A 71 -8.02 19.89 5.26
CA ILE A 71 -9.16 19.29 5.98
C ILE A 71 -10.42 20.12 5.72
N ARG A 72 -11.35 19.54 4.94
CA ARG A 72 -12.62 20.19 4.60
C ARG A 72 -13.68 19.91 5.65
N TRP A 73 -14.13 20.96 6.33
CA TRP A 73 -15.22 20.93 7.32
C TRP A 73 -16.57 21.33 6.71
N ASN A 74 -17.66 20.74 7.21
CA ASN A 74 -19.01 21.25 6.96
C ASN A 74 -19.55 22.05 8.17
N ASP A 75 -20.72 22.68 7.99
CA ASP A 75 -21.38 23.49 9.02
C ASP A 75 -21.81 22.69 10.28
N GLU A 76 -21.76 21.36 10.23
CA GLU A 76 -22.10 20.46 11.34
C GLU A 76 -20.85 20.01 12.13
N GLY A 77 -19.65 20.45 11.75
CA GLY A 77 -18.40 20.03 12.37
C GLY A 77 -17.94 18.63 11.96
N LYS A 78 -18.40 18.13 10.81
CA LYS A 78 -17.90 16.89 10.20
C LYS A 78 -16.84 17.20 9.15
N VAL A 79 -15.96 16.24 8.92
CA VAL A 79 -14.86 16.34 7.93
C VAL A 79 -15.09 15.42 6.75
N LEU A 80 -14.69 15.87 5.55
CA LEU A 80 -14.87 15.12 4.32
C LEU A 80 -13.69 14.17 4.06
N MET A 81 -13.93 12.88 4.21
CA MET A 81 -12.95 11.83 4.02
C MET A 81 -13.32 10.97 2.81
N VAL A 82 -12.33 10.35 2.18
CA VAL A 82 -12.51 9.52 0.98
C VAL A 82 -11.88 8.14 1.15
N THR A 83 -12.52 7.11 0.60
CA THR A 83 -12.02 5.72 0.56
C THR A 83 -12.14 5.13 -0.84
N LEU A 84 -11.20 4.26 -1.23
CA LEU A 84 -11.22 3.49 -2.47
C LEU A 84 -11.66 2.04 -2.19
N HIS A 85 -12.69 1.56 -2.88
CA HIS A 85 -13.33 0.27 -2.61
C HIS A 85 -13.94 -0.39 -3.85
N ARG A 86 -14.54 -1.58 -3.65
CA ARG A 86 -15.26 -2.35 -4.69
C ARG A 86 -16.74 -2.63 -4.40
N TYR A 87 -17.34 -1.89 -3.47
CA TYR A 87 -18.70 -2.15 -2.97
C TYR A 87 -19.60 -0.90 -3.04
N PRO A 88 -19.87 -0.34 -4.24
CA PRO A 88 -20.63 0.92 -4.36
C PRO A 88 -22.04 0.86 -3.78
N ASP A 89 -22.71 -0.30 -3.84
CA ASP A 89 -24.06 -0.47 -3.30
C ASP A 89 -24.12 -0.31 -1.76
N SER A 90 -22.98 -0.42 -1.07
CA SER A 90 -22.87 -0.18 0.37
C SER A 90 -22.83 1.31 0.73
N TYR A 91 -22.55 2.18 -0.26
CA TYR A 91 -22.35 3.61 -0.07
C TYR A 91 -23.27 4.42 -1.00
N PRO A 92 -24.59 4.41 -0.79
CA PRO A 92 -25.50 5.19 -1.61
C PRO A 92 -25.36 6.70 -1.34
N ALA A 93 -24.95 7.47 -2.35
CA ALA A 93 -24.80 8.93 -2.26
C ALA A 93 -26.05 9.66 -1.71
N GLY A 94 -25.81 10.66 -0.88
CA GLY A 94 -26.82 11.49 -0.20
C GLY A 94 -27.48 10.84 1.01
N ASN A 95 -27.14 9.60 1.35
CA ASN A 95 -27.71 8.90 2.50
C ASN A 95 -26.78 8.97 3.72
N GLU A 96 -27.40 9.01 4.89
CA GLU A 96 -26.75 8.66 6.15
C GLU A 96 -26.70 7.13 6.27
N ILE A 97 -25.52 6.58 6.56
CA ILE A 97 -25.27 5.15 6.73
C ILE A 97 -24.50 4.88 8.02
N THR A 98 -24.57 3.64 8.49
CA THR A 98 -23.74 3.15 9.59
C THR A 98 -22.63 2.25 9.04
N MET A 99 -21.41 2.42 9.54
CA MET A 99 -20.24 1.62 9.15
C MET A 99 -20.31 0.21 9.75
N ASP A 100 -21.23 -0.63 9.27
CA ASP A 100 -21.56 -1.92 9.89
C ASP A 100 -20.55 -3.05 9.60
N TYR A 101 -19.82 -2.95 8.48
CA TYR A 101 -19.00 -4.05 7.96
C TYR A 101 -17.57 -4.11 8.54
N GLY A 102 -17.18 -3.10 9.33
CA GLY A 102 -15.88 -3.00 9.96
C GLY A 102 -15.30 -1.60 9.86
N ASP A 103 -14.11 -1.46 10.41
CA ASP A 103 -13.30 -0.24 10.31
C ASP A 103 -12.98 0.06 8.84
N THR A 104 -13.05 1.34 8.46
CA THR A 104 -12.84 1.78 7.08
C THR A 104 -11.68 2.75 7.00
N TRP A 105 -10.69 2.40 6.20
CA TRP A 105 -9.50 3.21 5.96
C TRP A 105 -9.86 4.33 4.98
N VAL A 106 -9.50 5.56 5.35
CA VAL A 106 -9.84 6.78 4.63
C VAL A 106 -8.64 7.74 4.61
N THR A 107 -8.65 8.66 3.66
CA THR A 107 -7.75 9.82 3.59
C THR A 107 -8.57 11.09 3.40
N SER A 108 -7.96 12.27 3.52
CA SER A 108 -8.65 13.53 3.23
C SER A 108 -8.91 13.67 1.74
N LEU A 109 -10.12 14.09 1.37
CA LEU A 109 -10.41 14.39 -0.04
C LEU A 109 -9.58 15.59 -0.54
N ALA A 110 -9.36 16.60 0.30
CA ALA A 110 -8.60 17.79 -0.10
C ALA A 110 -7.11 17.47 -0.29
N GLU A 111 -6.53 16.59 0.54
CA GLU A 111 -5.15 16.13 0.33
C GLU A 111 -5.00 15.34 -0.98
N MET A 112 -6.00 14.53 -1.33
CA MET A 112 -6.04 13.82 -2.61
C MET A 112 -6.18 14.76 -3.80
N GLU A 113 -6.99 15.82 -3.69
CA GLU A 113 -7.12 16.88 -4.72
C GLU A 113 -5.77 17.58 -4.96
N ASP A 114 -5.07 17.98 -3.90
CA ASP A 114 -3.73 18.61 -4.00
C ASP A 114 -2.70 17.64 -4.57
N TRP A 115 -2.66 16.40 -4.07
CA TRP A 115 -1.76 15.37 -4.58
C TRP A 115 -2.01 15.11 -6.08
N PHE A 116 -3.27 15.01 -6.49
CA PHE A 116 -3.61 14.80 -7.90
C PHE A 116 -3.16 16.00 -8.74
N THR A 117 -3.35 17.21 -8.24
CA THR A 117 -2.89 18.45 -8.89
C THR A 117 -1.39 18.46 -9.15
N GLU A 118 -0.59 17.99 -8.19
CA GLU A 118 0.87 17.96 -8.32
C GLU A 118 1.41 16.84 -9.22
N ASN A 119 0.66 15.73 -9.33
CA ASN A 119 1.10 14.52 -10.00
C ASN A 119 0.43 14.29 -11.37
N TYR A 120 -0.67 14.98 -11.66
CA TYR A 120 -1.36 14.95 -12.94
C TYR A 120 -0.74 15.95 -13.92
N SER A 121 -0.63 15.56 -15.19
CA SER A 121 -0.37 16.49 -16.29
C SER A 121 -1.36 16.30 -17.44
N GLU A 122 -1.96 17.42 -17.90
CA GLU A 122 -2.95 17.42 -18.98
C GLU A 122 -2.38 16.73 -20.23
N GLY A 123 -3.06 15.68 -20.70
CA GLY A 123 -2.64 14.88 -21.85
C GLY A 123 -1.74 13.67 -21.53
N GLN A 124 -1.59 13.28 -20.26
CA GLN A 124 -1.18 11.92 -19.90
C GLN A 124 -2.32 10.93 -20.20
N ASP A 125 -2.53 10.64 -21.49
CA ASP A 125 -3.60 9.74 -21.97
C ASP A 125 -3.38 8.24 -21.66
N GLU A 126 -2.34 7.88 -20.90
CA GLU A 126 -1.90 6.48 -20.71
C GLU A 126 -1.77 6.04 -19.25
N GLU A 127 -2.11 6.88 -18.28
CA GLU A 127 -2.04 6.48 -16.86
C GLU A 127 -3.24 5.61 -16.48
N ASP A 128 -2.96 4.41 -15.98
CA ASP A 128 -3.99 3.56 -15.42
C ASP A 128 -4.31 4.03 -14.00
N TRP A 129 -5.21 5.00 -13.91
CA TRP A 129 -5.56 5.65 -12.65
C TRP A 129 -6.04 4.68 -11.58
N THR A 130 -6.70 3.58 -11.95
CA THR A 130 -7.12 2.57 -10.97
C THR A 130 -5.89 1.97 -10.29
N ALA A 131 -4.93 1.49 -11.07
CA ALA A 131 -3.68 0.96 -10.52
C ALA A 131 -2.88 2.05 -9.78
N ARG A 132 -2.84 3.29 -10.29
CA ARG A 132 -2.08 4.39 -9.68
C ARG A 132 -2.63 4.77 -8.30
N PHE A 133 -3.95 4.85 -8.15
CA PHE A 133 -4.59 5.11 -6.85
C PHE A 133 -4.46 3.92 -5.89
N GLU A 134 -4.52 2.69 -6.39
CA GLU A 134 -4.19 1.52 -5.58
C GLU A 134 -2.75 1.59 -5.06
N MET A 135 -1.79 1.97 -5.90
CA MET A 135 -0.40 2.20 -5.48
C MET A 135 -0.27 3.29 -4.41
N LEU A 136 -0.89 4.45 -4.64
CA LEU A 136 -0.87 5.60 -3.73
C LEU A 136 -1.38 5.24 -2.33
N LEU A 137 -2.43 4.43 -2.28
CA LEU A 137 -3.08 4.02 -1.04
C LEU A 137 -2.51 2.72 -0.47
N GLY A 138 -1.36 2.25 -0.96
CA GLY A 138 -0.70 1.04 -0.47
C GLY A 138 -1.47 -0.26 -0.75
N MET A 139 -2.43 -0.25 -1.68
CA MET A 139 -3.24 -1.42 -2.05
C MET A 139 -2.63 -2.20 -3.23
N PRO A 140 -2.95 -3.50 -3.40
CA PRO A 140 -2.54 -4.24 -4.59
C PRO A 140 -3.07 -3.56 -5.86
N ALA A 141 -2.19 -3.30 -6.83
CA ALA A 141 -2.54 -2.70 -8.13
C ALA A 141 -3.20 -3.70 -9.10
N ASP A 142 -4.13 -4.52 -8.59
CA ASP A 142 -4.85 -5.56 -9.32
C ASP A 142 -6.14 -5.05 -10.00
N LYS A 143 -6.44 -3.75 -9.82
CA LYS A 143 -7.58 -3.02 -10.36
C LYS A 143 -8.92 -3.53 -9.84
N ALA A 144 -8.93 -4.15 -8.66
CA ALA A 144 -10.16 -4.62 -8.05
C ALA A 144 -10.98 -3.49 -7.44
N HIS A 145 -10.36 -2.36 -7.06
CA HIS A 145 -11.03 -1.25 -6.39
C HIS A 145 -11.46 -0.20 -7.41
N THR A 146 -12.75 -0.18 -7.70
CA THR A 146 -13.31 0.50 -8.86
C THR A 146 -14.05 1.78 -8.54
N HIS A 147 -14.23 2.09 -7.25
CA HIS A 147 -15.05 3.21 -6.81
C HIS A 147 -14.43 3.94 -5.62
N PHE A 148 -14.50 5.26 -5.66
CA PHE A 148 -14.28 6.12 -4.51
C PHE A 148 -15.60 6.49 -3.87
N THR A 149 -15.61 6.59 -2.55
CA THR A 149 -16.70 7.20 -1.79
C THR A 149 -16.15 8.29 -0.90
N ALA A 150 -16.68 9.50 -1.05
CA ALA A 150 -16.45 10.59 -0.10
C ALA A 150 -17.62 10.67 0.90
N MET A 151 -17.30 10.85 2.17
CA MET A 151 -18.28 10.84 3.26
C MET A 151 -17.92 11.87 4.34
N TRP A 152 -18.95 12.51 4.90
CA TRP A 152 -18.83 13.39 6.05
C TRP A 152 -18.81 12.57 7.34
N VAL A 153 -17.70 12.67 8.08
CA VAL A 153 -17.42 11.89 9.28
C VAL A 153 -17.28 12.81 10.49
N ASP A 154 -17.78 12.38 11.65
CA ASP A 154 -17.48 13.05 12.91
C ASP A 154 -16.03 12.68 13.33
N PRO A 155 -15.13 13.65 13.55
CA PRO A 155 -13.76 13.35 14.00
C PRO A 155 -13.69 12.49 15.28
N ALA A 156 -14.72 12.54 16.14
CA ALA A 156 -14.78 11.70 17.34
C ALA A 156 -14.97 10.21 17.04
N ASP A 157 -15.44 9.87 15.84
CA ASP A 157 -15.59 8.49 15.35
C ASP A 157 -14.37 8.02 14.55
N MET A 158 -13.28 8.78 14.56
CA MET A 158 -12.06 8.49 13.81
C MET A 158 -10.85 8.25 14.71
N ILE A 159 -9.91 7.45 14.21
CA ILE A 159 -8.58 7.26 14.80
C ILE A 159 -7.51 7.35 13.71
N ARG A 160 -6.29 7.71 14.08
CA ARG A 160 -5.13 7.55 13.20
C ARG A 160 -4.50 6.17 13.44
N PRO A 161 -4.30 5.32 12.42
CA PRO A 161 -3.65 4.01 12.56
C PRO A 161 -2.13 4.16 12.71
N ALA A 162 -1.68 4.79 13.79
CA ALA A 162 -0.28 5.10 14.06
C ALA A 162 0.07 4.99 15.55
N TYR A 163 1.34 5.18 15.90
CA TYR A 163 1.74 5.23 17.32
C TYR A 163 1.09 6.40 18.08
N ASN A 164 0.79 7.51 17.40
CA ASN A 164 -0.11 8.55 17.87
C ASN A 164 -1.51 8.34 17.24
N PRO A 165 -2.53 7.88 17.99
CA PRO A 165 -3.86 7.66 17.46
C PRO A 165 -4.73 8.91 17.37
N ASP A 166 -4.31 10.03 17.97
CA ASP A 166 -5.08 11.26 17.98
C ASP A 166 -5.11 11.87 16.58
N VAL A 167 -6.31 11.99 16.01
CA VAL A 167 -6.49 12.57 14.67
C VAL A 167 -6.28 14.08 14.66
N THR A 168 -6.35 14.74 15.81
CA THR A 168 -6.20 16.20 15.95
C THR A 168 -4.75 16.64 16.17
N ASP A 169 -3.84 15.68 16.27
CA ASP A 169 -2.40 15.86 16.47
C ASP A 169 -1.63 15.34 15.25
N ASP A 170 -0.65 16.11 14.80
CA ASP A 170 0.23 15.83 13.67
C ASP A 170 1.59 15.26 14.11
N GLU A 171 1.81 15.04 15.41
CA GLU A 171 3.05 14.45 15.90
C GLU A 171 3.21 13.00 15.43
N VAL A 172 4.20 12.76 14.57
CA VAL A 172 4.56 11.43 14.08
C VAL A 172 5.57 10.75 15.01
N LEU A 173 5.11 9.65 15.61
CA LEU A 173 5.88 8.84 16.53
C LEU A 173 6.30 7.52 15.89
N SER A 174 7.51 7.04 16.23
CA SER A 174 8.01 5.71 15.81
C SER A 174 7.89 4.65 16.91
N ASN A 175 7.36 5.02 18.08
CA ASN A 175 7.07 4.15 19.20
C ASN A 175 6.01 4.79 20.12
N PHE A 176 5.33 3.99 20.94
CA PHE A 176 4.48 4.52 22.01
C PHE A 176 5.35 5.20 23.08
N GLU A 177 5.16 6.52 23.28
CA GLU A 177 5.96 7.29 24.25
C GLU A 177 5.86 6.75 25.68
N ASP A 178 4.65 6.38 26.08
CA ASP A 178 4.38 5.73 27.37
C ASP A 178 3.53 4.47 27.18
N PRO A 179 4.17 3.32 26.87
CA PRO A 179 3.47 2.07 26.60
C PRO A 179 2.63 1.55 27.78
N GLN A 180 2.83 2.06 28.99
CA GLN A 180 2.04 1.68 30.16
C GLN A 180 0.74 2.48 30.27
N ASN A 181 0.70 3.66 29.66
CA ASN A 181 -0.44 4.57 29.65
C ASN A 181 -1.14 4.66 28.28
N THR A 182 -0.59 4.04 27.23
CA THR A 182 -1.31 3.79 25.97
C THR A 182 -2.61 3.04 26.26
N ASP A 183 -3.69 3.44 25.60
CA ASP A 183 -4.96 2.73 25.68
C ASP A 183 -4.76 1.24 25.30
N LYS A 184 -5.29 0.36 26.15
CA LYS A 184 -5.04 -1.08 26.02
C LYS A 184 -5.77 -1.69 24.84
N GLU A 185 -6.99 -1.21 24.55
CA GLU A 185 -7.80 -1.71 23.46
C GLU A 185 -7.18 -1.28 22.12
N TYR A 186 -6.78 -0.01 22.01
CA TYR A 186 -6.03 0.47 20.86
C TYR A 186 -4.72 -0.28 20.67
N LYS A 187 -3.97 -0.54 21.74
CA LYS A 187 -2.72 -1.29 21.66
C LYS A 187 -2.94 -2.75 21.21
N GLU A 188 -3.98 -3.41 21.71
CA GLU A 188 -4.33 -4.77 21.29
C GLU A 188 -4.73 -4.81 19.80
N TRP A 189 -5.49 -3.83 19.35
CA TRP A 189 -5.80 -3.64 17.93
C TRP A 189 -4.54 -3.39 17.10
N PHE A 190 -3.66 -2.47 17.52
CA PHE A 190 -2.43 -2.10 16.82
C PHE A 190 -1.49 -3.29 16.65
N ASP A 191 -1.24 -4.05 17.73
CA ASP A 191 -0.41 -5.26 17.69
C ASP A 191 -1.04 -6.34 16.80
N GLY A 192 -2.38 -6.45 16.79
CA GLY A 192 -3.11 -7.33 15.87
C GLY A 192 -2.99 -6.87 14.41
N ASN A 193 -3.07 -5.57 14.16
CA ASN A 193 -2.97 -4.99 12.83
C ASN A 193 -1.56 -5.14 12.24
N ILE A 194 -0.50 -5.20 13.07
CA ILE A 194 0.85 -5.59 12.62
C ILE A 194 0.83 -6.99 12.01
N ILE A 195 0.19 -7.95 12.70
CA ILE A 195 0.13 -9.34 12.22
C ILE A 195 -0.70 -9.41 10.93
N TRP A 196 -1.86 -8.77 10.93
CA TRP A 196 -2.75 -8.77 9.79
C TRP A 196 -2.11 -8.11 8.57
N SER A 197 -1.47 -6.94 8.74
CA SER A 197 -0.85 -6.19 7.64
C SER A 197 0.30 -6.98 7.03
N TYR A 198 1.31 -7.38 7.79
CA TYR A 198 2.54 -7.93 7.16
C TYR A 198 2.48 -9.41 6.83
N PHE A 199 1.60 -10.20 7.46
CA PHE A 199 1.63 -11.66 7.35
C PHE A 199 0.37 -12.26 6.75
N ASP A 200 -0.82 -11.71 7.04
CA ASP A 200 -2.09 -12.28 6.57
C ASP A 200 -2.59 -11.62 5.27
N SER A 201 -2.53 -10.28 5.19
CA SER A 201 -2.98 -9.49 4.04
C SER A 201 -1.85 -9.04 3.13
N GLN A 202 -0.62 -8.96 3.66
CA GLN A 202 0.53 -8.37 2.98
C GLN A 202 0.29 -6.91 2.58
N TYR A 203 -0.23 -6.07 3.48
CA TYR A 203 -0.41 -4.63 3.31
C TYR A 203 0.82 -3.85 3.86
N PRO A 204 1.42 -2.92 3.08
CA PRO A 204 2.58 -2.12 3.49
C PRO A 204 2.19 -0.99 4.46
N TRP A 205 1.64 -1.33 5.62
CA TRP A 205 1.23 -0.35 6.62
C TRP A 205 2.44 0.36 7.26
N THR A 206 2.49 1.68 7.20
CA THR A 206 3.64 2.45 7.72
C THR A 206 3.70 2.48 9.25
N ARG A 207 2.53 2.51 9.90
CA ARG A 207 2.31 2.85 11.33
C ARG A 207 2.69 4.30 11.69
N LEU A 208 2.92 5.14 10.68
CA LEU A 208 3.33 6.53 10.82
C LEU A 208 2.18 7.51 10.54
N GLY A 209 1.03 7.00 10.08
CA GLY A 209 -0.17 7.81 9.87
C GLY A 209 -0.36 8.32 8.44
N TYR A 210 0.35 7.71 7.48
CA TYR A 210 0.19 7.93 6.04
C TYR A 210 0.28 6.60 5.27
N THR A 211 -0.32 6.53 4.09
CA THR A 211 -0.28 5.35 3.20
C THR A 211 1.09 5.19 2.55
N TYR A 212 1.52 3.96 2.29
CA TYR A 212 2.79 3.71 1.58
C TYR A 212 2.55 3.73 0.06
N ASP A 213 3.01 4.77 -0.63
CA ASP A 213 2.96 4.83 -2.11
C ASP A 213 4.15 4.06 -2.69
N TYR A 214 3.90 2.85 -3.19
CA TYR A 214 4.97 1.99 -3.71
C TYR A 214 5.24 2.18 -5.22
N ALA A 215 4.66 3.22 -5.84
CA ALA A 215 4.97 3.56 -7.22
C ALA A 215 6.44 4.03 -7.37
N ASP A 216 7.04 3.81 -8.54
CA ASP A 216 8.39 4.31 -8.85
C ASP A 216 8.36 5.82 -9.16
N ASN A 217 8.14 6.63 -8.13
CA ASN A 217 8.01 8.09 -8.22
C ASN A 217 9.04 8.86 -7.36
N GLY A 218 9.91 8.14 -6.65
CA GLY A 218 10.97 8.70 -5.82
C GLY A 218 10.57 9.03 -4.38
N THR A 219 9.37 8.66 -3.93
CA THR A 219 8.93 8.75 -2.54
C THR A 219 8.03 7.57 -2.17
N GLU A 220 8.03 7.18 -0.89
CA GLU A 220 7.13 6.17 -0.33
C GLU A 220 5.95 6.82 0.42
N TYR A 221 5.95 8.15 0.52
CA TYR A 221 4.88 8.90 1.16
C TYR A 221 3.68 9.00 0.22
N GLY A 222 2.55 8.43 0.64
CA GLY A 222 1.26 8.59 -0.03
C GLY A 222 0.45 9.76 0.53
N LEU A 223 -0.63 9.45 1.24
CA LEU A 223 -1.54 10.43 1.85
C LEU A 223 -1.71 10.16 3.34
N SER A 224 -2.04 11.18 4.11
CA SER A 224 -2.40 11.02 5.52
C SER A 224 -3.58 10.05 5.66
N GLU A 225 -3.43 9.10 6.57
CA GLU A 225 -4.27 7.92 6.69
C GLU A 225 -5.02 7.93 8.01
N PHE A 226 -6.30 7.60 7.94
CA PHE A 226 -7.21 7.56 9.09
C PHE A 226 -8.11 6.33 8.99
N ILE A 227 -8.76 6.00 10.11
CA ILE A 227 -9.78 4.97 10.18
C ILE A 227 -11.06 5.61 10.70
N VAL A 228 -12.17 5.34 9.99
CA VAL A 228 -13.53 5.53 10.51
C VAL A 228 -13.92 4.25 11.23
N ASN A 229 -14.23 4.37 12.53
CA ASN A 229 -14.52 3.23 13.38
C ASN A 229 -15.81 2.50 12.94
N GLN A 230 -15.82 1.19 13.10
CA GLN A 230 -17.04 0.40 12.96
C GLN A 230 -18.18 0.97 13.82
N GLY A 231 -19.36 1.12 13.22
CA GLY A 231 -20.56 1.64 13.90
C GLY A 231 -20.69 3.17 13.88
N ALA A 232 -19.73 3.91 13.32
CA ALA A 232 -19.85 5.34 13.07
C ALA A 232 -21.04 5.65 12.15
N SER A 233 -21.69 6.81 12.36
CA SER A 233 -22.71 7.33 11.43
C SER A 233 -22.09 8.38 10.52
N VAL A 234 -22.14 8.12 9.21
CA VAL A 234 -21.54 8.98 8.18
C VAL A 234 -22.60 9.37 7.15
N VAL A 235 -22.41 10.53 6.53
CA VAL A 235 -23.26 10.96 5.40
C VAL A 235 -22.44 10.83 4.12
N VAL A 236 -22.90 10.01 3.18
CA VAL A 236 -22.23 9.81 1.90
C VAL A 236 -22.45 11.05 1.03
N GLU A 237 -21.37 11.76 0.68
CA GLU A 237 -21.43 12.92 -0.23
C GLU A 237 -21.58 12.44 -1.67
N PHE A 238 -20.67 11.58 -2.12
CA PHE A 238 -20.72 10.95 -3.43
C PHE A 238 -20.07 9.57 -3.41
N THR A 239 -20.45 8.77 -4.41
CA THR A 239 -19.75 7.54 -4.77
C THR A 239 -19.55 7.54 -6.27
N TYR A 240 -18.30 7.57 -6.68
CA TYR A 240 -17.86 7.67 -8.07
C TYR A 240 -17.08 6.44 -8.47
N THR A 241 -17.19 6.03 -9.73
CA THR A 241 -16.17 5.17 -10.35
C THR A 241 -14.82 5.88 -10.35
N VAL A 242 -13.72 5.14 -10.54
CA VAL A 242 -12.39 5.77 -10.68
C VAL A 242 -12.37 6.78 -11.83
N ASP A 243 -12.99 6.48 -12.97
CA ASP A 243 -13.07 7.41 -14.11
C ASP A 243 -13.81 8.71 -13.73
N GLU A 244 -14.97 8.60 -13.08
CA GLU A 244 -15.71 9.78 -12.58
C GLU A 244 -14.92 10.55 -11.51
N MET A 245 -14.13 9.86 -10.68
CA MET A 245 -13.25 10.50 -9.70
C MET A 245 -12.13 11.29 -10.38
N VAL A 246 -11.52 10.74 -11.44
CA VAL A 246 -10.51 11.46 -12.24
C VAL A 246 -11.12 12.70 -12.88
N GLU A 247 -12.32 12.59 -13.48
CA GLU A 247 -13.05 13.75 -14.02
C GLU A 247 -13.30 14.81 -12.93
N TYR A 248 -13.72 14.40 -11.72
CA TYR A 248 -13.90 15.30 -10.59
C TYR A 248 -12.59 16.02 -10.19
N LEU A 249 -11.49 15.27 -10.10
CA LEU A 249 -10.18 15.82 -9.71
C LEU A 249 -9.60 16.76 -10.78
N GLU A 250 -9.84 16.49 -12.07
CA GLU A 250 -9.46 17.39 -13.16
C GLU A 250 -10.24 18.72 -13.12
N GLU A 251 -11.53 18.69 -12.71
CA GLU A 251 -12.36 19.90 -12.60
C GLU A 251 -12.07 20.74 -11.34
N ALA A 252 -11.54 20.11 -10.29
CA ALA A 252 -11.13 20.79 -9.05
C ALA A 252 -9.84 21.63 -9.22
N ASN A 253 -9.10 21.36 -10.30
CA ASN A 253 -7.78 21.88 -10.65
C ASN A 253 -7.86 23.21 -11.44
#